data_AF-A0A974P407-F1
#
_entry.id   AF-A0A974P407-F1
#
_cell.length_a   1.000
_cell.length_b   1.000
_cell.length_c   1.000
_cell.angle_alpha   90.00
_cell.angle_beta   90.00
_cell.angle_gamma   90.00
#
_symmetry.space_group_name_H-M   'P 1'
#
loop_
_entity.id
_entity.type
_entity.pdbx_description
1 polymer ?
#
loop_
_entity_poly.entity_id
_entity_poly.type
_entity_poly.pdbx_seq_one_letter_code
_entity_poly.pdbx_strand_id
1 'polypeptide(L)'
;MATMGTLSPRREATEARRTAASQIKPGGVDPLGLRAINFDLMDRVFPGVNNVARHIRPFVVVTWAWRRAAQLAARSGMHQVAAEILQDFVDRIEVIFVWSQFASNPSTDLPGRDVLAPILANGIYEFGGAEWTTRRNVRELSTALSAPINYGPATRSLGWLTPDLLHSGALKLGSGVARAIDALEERLRPHLGHEAFSQLGPVIVTELDVKAWSGAWALDDLAPDEREVMADLLAGPAANAARRNGLELLIQTCSASATLEEANVRRAMCALPGSLPASEGVSSATAAWRTLQVRQLFRLALEGLFSWCVAKLDAPMHTERLVAMF
;
A
#
# COMPACT_ATOMS: atom_id res chain seq x y z
N MET A 1 34.11 -23.99 -58.94
CA MET A 1 32.98 -23.05 -58.74
C MET A 1 32.06 -23.62 -57.68
N ALA A 2 32.02 -22.93 -56.54
CA ALA A 2 31.16 -23.04 -55.35
C ALA A 2 30.54 -24.40 -54.95
N THR A 3 31.16 -24.99 -53.94
CA THR A 3 30.75 -26.16 -53.15
C THR A 3 29.54 -25.85 -52.26
N MET A 4 28.61 -26.82 -52.15
CA MET A 4 27.44 -26.81 -51.28
C MET A 4 27.78 -26.43 -49.83
N GLY A 5 27.14 -25.37 -49.32
CA GLY A 5 27.19 -24.99 -47.91
C GLY A 5 26.44 -25.99 -47.05
N THR A 6 27.15 -26.56 -46.08
CA THR A 6 26.61 -27.42 -45.02
C THR A 6 25.69 -26.59 -44.11
N LEU A 7 24.41 -26.98 -44.05
CA LEU A 7 23.49 -26.49 -43.02
C LEU A 7 23.97 -27.01 -41.66
N SER A 8 24.31 -26.07 -40.77
CA SER A 8 24.67 -26.35 -39.37
C SER A 8 23.51 -27.06 -38.67
N PRO A 9 23.75 -28.16 -37.91
CA PRO A 9 22.71 -28.81 -37.16
C PRO A 9 22.16 -27.85 -36.11
N ARG A 10 20.82 -27.76 -36.03
CA ARG A 10 20.09 -27.08 -34.94
C ARG A 10 20.75 -27.45 -33.61
N ARG A 11 21.18 -26.44 -32.84
CA ARG A 11 21.53 -26.62 -31.44
C ARG A 11 20.39 -27.39 -30.77
N GLU A 12 20.68 -28.61 -30.35
CA GLU A 12 19.78 -29.41 -29.52
C GLU A 12 19.36 -28.54 -28.34
N ALA A 13 18.05 -28.34 -28.20
CA ALA A 13 17.50 -27.69 -27.03
C ALA A 13 17.87 -28.54 -25.83
N THR A 14 18.75 -28.00 -24.98
CA THR A 14 19.15 -28.59 -23.70
C THR A 14 17.92 -29.14 -22.99
N GLU A 15 17.91 -30.45 -22.72
CA GLU A 15 16.77 -31.16 -22.14
C GLU A 15 16.20 -30.43 -20.92
N ALA A 16 14.86 -30.32 -20.88
CA ALA A 16 14.15 -29.76 -19.74
C ALA A 16 14.44 -30.60 -18.48
N ARG A 17 15.20 -30.05 -17.54
CA ARG A 17 15.46 -30.69 -16.24
C ARG A 17 14.17 -30.74 -15.42
N ARG A 18 13.88 -31.91 -14.83
CA ARG A 18 12.83 -32.06 -13.82
C ARG A 18 13.17 -31.18 -12.61
N THR A 19 12.41 -30.12 -12.41
CA THR A 19 12.36 -29.38 -11.15
C THR A 19 11.59 -30.20 -10.12
N ALA A 20 12.05 -30.17 -8.86
CA ALA A 20 11.36 -30.82 -7.75
C ALA A 20 9.91 -30.30 -7.64
N ALA A 21 9.02 -31.14 -7.10
CA ALA A 21 7.62 -30.79 -6.86
C ALA A 21 7.53 -29.48 -6.08
N SER A 22 7.26 -28.39 -6.80
CA SER A 22 7.06 -27.08 -6.20
C SER A 22 5.71 -27.13 -5.51
N GLN A 23 5.70 -27.10 -4.18
CA GLN A 23 4.50 -26.69 -3.46
C GLN A 23 4.20 -25.29 -3.97
N ILE A 24 3.15 -25.14 -4.78
CA ILE A 24 2.64 -23.84 -5.21
C ILE A 24 2.20 -23.11 -3.94
N LYS A 25 3.12 -22.36 -3.35
CA LYS A 25 2.78 -21.38 -2.32
C LYS A 25 2.08 -20.25 -3.05
N PRO A 26 0.84 -19.88 -2.66
CA PRO A 26 0.23 -18.66 -3.17
C PRO A 26 1.16 -17.50 -2.80
N GLY A 27 1.92 -16.99 -3.79
CA GLY A 27 2.85 -15.88 -3.56
C GLY A 27 4.14 -15.84 -4.38
N GLY A 28 4.49 -16.87 -5.15
CA GLY A 28 5.79 -16.92 -5.86
C GLY A 28 5.69 -16.81 -7.37
N VAL A 29 6.07 -15.65 -7.92
CA VAL A 29 6.27 -15.34 -9.36
C VAL A 29 5.00 -15.40 -10.22
N ASP A 30 4.72 -14.29 -10.94
CA ASP A 30 3.61 -14.16 -11.91
C ASP A 30 4.17 -14.21 -13.34
N PRO A 31 4.44 -15.41 -13.88
CA PRO A 31 5.13 -15.58 -15.16
C PRO A 31 4.33 -15.06 -16.36
N LEU A 32 3.02 -14.81 -16.17
CA LEU A 32 2.10 -14.36 -17.21
C LEU A 32 1.71 -12.88 -17.05
N GLY A 33 2.23 -12.18 -16.04
CA GLY A 33 1.90 -10.78 -15.75
C GLY A 33 0.42 -10.54 -15.40
N LEU A 34 -0.33 -11.59 -15.03
CA LEU A 34 -1.76 -11.51 -14.79
C LEU A 34 -2.10 -10.72 -13.52
N ARG A 35 -1.19 -10.66 -12.55
CA ARG A 35 -1.31 -9.83 -11.35
C ARG A 35 -1.17 -8.35 -11.69
N ALA A 36 -0.20 -7.98 -12.51
CA ALA A 36 -0.01 -6.59 -12.94
C ALA A 36 -1.27 -6.08 -13.69
N ILE A 37 -1.76 -6.87 -14.65
CA ILE A 37 -2.98 -6.55 -15.40
C ILE A 37 -4.19 -6.40 -14.46
N ASN A 38 -4.31 -7.25 -13.43
CA ASN A 38 -5.39 -7.12 -12.45
C ASN A 38 -5.29 -5.85 -11.60
N PHE A 39 -4.08 -5.41 -11.24
CA PHE A 39 -3.89 -4.13 -10.57
C PHE A 39 -4.24 -2.97 -11.50
N ASP A 40 -3.81 -3.00 -12.76
CA ASP A 40 -4.16 -1.99 -13.75
C ASP A 40 -5.67 -1.89 -13.96
N LEU A 41 -6.38 -3.03 -13.93
CA LEU A 41 -7.84 -3.08 -14.03
C LEU A 41 -8.53 -2.61 -12.74
N MET A 42 -7.97 -2.90 -11.57
CA MET A 42 -8.44 -2.34 -10.31
C MET A 42 -8.29 -0.81 -10.32
N ASP A 43 -7.17 -0.29 -10.82
CA ASP A 43 -6.92 1.15 -10.95
C ASP A 43 -7.88 1.85 -11.93
N ARG A 44 -8.57 1.11 -12.81
CA ARG A 44 -9.66 1.69 -13.62
C ARG A 44 -10.93 1.98 -12.82
N VAL A 45 -11.09 1.37 -11.65
CA VAL A 45 -12.28 1.53 -10.80
C VAL A 45 -11.93 2.28 -9.51
N PHE A 46 -10.81 1.93 -8.87
CA PHE A 46 -10.36 2.48 -7.59
C PHE A 46 -8.91 2.97 -7.65
N PRO A 47 -8.55 3.90 -8.55
CA PRO A 47 -7.16 4.32 -8.72
C PRO A 47 -6.57 4.87 -7.42
N GLY A 48 -5.40 4.32 -7.07
CA GLY A 48 -4.63 4.75 -5.91
C GLY A 48 -5.14 4.24 -4.55
N VAL A 49 -6.20 3.43 -4.53
CA VAL A 49 -6.65 2.75 -3.31
C VAL A 49 -5.84 1.47 -3.11
N ASN A 50 -5.17 1.35 -1.96
CA ASN A 50 -4.43 0.14 -1.60
C ASN A 50 -5.32 -0.83 -0.81
N ASN A 51 -5.32 -2.11 -1.16
CA ASN A 51 -6.03 -3.18 -0.46
C ASN A 51 -5.49 -3.51 0.94
N VAL A 52 -4.30 -3.01 1.30
CA VAL A 52 -3.68 -3.12 2.64
C VAL A 52 -4.01 -1.92 3.53
N ALA A 53 -4.29 -0.75 2.96
CA ALA A 53 -4.57 0.46 3.72
C ALA A 53 -5.96 0.39 4.36
N ARG A 54 -6.01 0.15 5.67
CA ARG A 54 -7.27 -0.01 6.43
C ARG A 54 -7.63 1.20 7.29
N HIS A 55 -6.64 1.97 7.70
CA HIS A 55 -6.82 3.08 8.64
C HIS A 55 -6.47 4.43 8.00
N ILE A 56 -7.13 5.49 8.45
CA ILE A 56 -6.85 6.87 8.00
C ILE A 56 -5.60 7.41 8.70
N ARG A 57 -5.45 7.13 10.01
CA ARG A 57 -4.38 7.68 10.86
C ARG A 57 -2.96 7.50 10.28
N PRO A 58 -2.56 6.36 9.69
CA PRO A 58 -1.24 6.23 9.04
C PRO A 58 -0.98 7.27 7.94
N PHE A 59 -1.98 7.61 7.12
CA PHE A 59 -1.83 8.66 6.11
C PHE A 59 -1.55 10.02 6.77
N VAL A 60 -2.29 10.35 7.82
CA VAL A 60 -2.18 11.62 8.54
C VAL A 60 -0.83 11.70 9.26
N VAL A 61 -0.42 10.65 9.97
CA VAL A 61 0.84 10.61 10.73
C VAL A 61 2.06 10.74 9.82
N VAL A 62 2.13 9.97 8.73
CA VAL A 62 3.25 10.06 7.77
C VAL A 62 3.31 11.45 7.15
N THR A 63 2.16 12.00 6.78
CA THR A 63 2.08 13.34 6.17
C THR A 63 2.47 14.44 7.15
N TRP A 64 2.02 14.32 8.40
CA TRP A 64 2.42 15.20 9.50
C TRP A 64 3.93 15.13 9.77
N ALA A 65 4.52 13.94 9.77
CA ALA A 65 5.94 13.75 10.01
C ALA A 65 6.79 14.48 8.98
N TRP A 66 6.43 14.40 7.69
CA TRP A 66 7.10 15.15 6.62
C TRP A 66 7.02 16.67 6.83
N ARG A 67 5.82 17.19 7.15
CA ARG A 67 5.64 18.61 7.47
C ARG A 67 6.51 19.02 8.64
N ARG A 68 6.52 18.22 9.70
CA ARG A 68 7.26 18.52 10.92
C ARG A 68 8.76 18.51 10.68
N ALA A 69 9.28 17.52 9.96
CA ALA A 69 10.68 17.45 9.57
C ALA A 69 11.11 18.72 8.80
N ALA A 70 10.32 19.14 7.82
CA ALA A 70 10.58 20.35 7.04
C ALA A 70 10.56 21.63 7.91
N GLN A 71 9.62 21.74 8.86
CA GLN A 71 9.59 22.87 9.80
C GLN A 71 10.82 22.90 10.72
N LEU A 72 11.29 21.74 11.20
CA LEU A 72 12.49 21.65 12.03
C LEU A 72 13.75 22.03 11.24
N ALA A 73 13.87 21.54 10.01
CA ALA A 73 14.93 21.93 9.08
C ALA A 73 14.98 23.45 8.86
N ALA A 74 13.82 24.07 8.57
CA ALA A 74 13.70 25.50 8.35
C ALA A 74 14.08 26.32 9.58
N ARG A 75 13.65 25.90 10.79
CA ARG A 75 13.99 26.57 12.06
C ARG A 75 15.49 26.50 12.38
N SER A 76 16.15 25.43 11.96
CA SER A 76 17.60 25.26 12.10
C SER A 76 18.40 26.02 11.02
N GLY A 77 17.76 26.83 10.19
CA GLY A 77 18.41 27.61 9.14
C GLY A 77 18.90 26.76 7.96
N MET A 78 18.46 25.50 7.85
CA MET A 78 18.88 24.62 6.77
C MET A 78 18.01 24.85 5.54
N HIS A 79 18.47 25.72 4.63
CA HIS A 79 17.74 26.06 3.40
C HIS A 79 17.77 24.97 2.32
N GLN A 80 18.74 24.05 2.39
CA GLN A 80 18.79 22.82 1.62
C GLN A 80 19.13 21.69 2.57
N VAL A 81 18.16 20.79 2.81
CA VAL A 81 18.37 19.59 3.62
C VAL A 81 18.36 18.37 2.72
N ALA A 82 19.32 17.48 2.95
CA ALA A 82 19.32 16.18 2.31
C ALA A 82 18.04 15.42 2.69
N ALA A 83 17.30 14.92 1.69
CA ALA A 83 16.04 14.21 1.92
C ALA A 83 16.17 13.05 2.93
N GLU A 84 17.35 12.42 2.98
CA GLU A 84 17.68 11.37 3.96
C GLU A 84 17.53 11.83 5.42
N ILE A 85 17.87 13.09 5.74
CA ILE A 85 17.73 13.63 7.10
C ILE A 85 16.24 13.82 7.44
N LEU A 86 15.42 14.22 6.47
CA LEU A 86 13.98 14.36 6.66
C LEU A 86 13.32 12.99 6.75
N GLN A 87 13.74 12.04 5.92
CA GLN A 87 13.27 10.66 5.92
C GLN A 87 13.61 9.95 7.24
N ASP A 88 14.80 10.17 7.80
CA ASP A 88 15.18 9.64 9.12
C ASP A 88 14.19 10.06 10.22
N PHE A 89 13.79 11.34 10.22
CA PHE A 89 12.75 11.84 11.12
C PHE A 89 11.40 11.15 10.86
N VAL A 90 10.99 11.01 9.60
CA VAL A 90 9.73 10.35 9.23
C VAL A 90 9.71 8.89 9.68
N ASP A 91 10.77 8.14 9.40
CA ASP A 91 10.91 6.73 9.77
C ASP A 91 10.83 6.56 11.29
N ARG A 92 11.45 7.48 12.05
CA ARG A 92 11.36 7.50 13.50
C ARG A 92 9.92 7.70 13.96
N ILE A 93 9.23 8.71 13.43
CA ILE A 93 7.82 8.97 13.80
C ILE A 93 6.95 7.77 13.49
N GLU A 94 7.16 7.08 12.35
CA GLU A 94 6.41 5.87 12.03
C GLU A 94 6.62 4.77 13.07
N VAL A 95 7.86 4.53 13.51
CA VAL A 95 8.14 3.53 14.55
C VAL A 95 7.50 3.92 15.87
N ILE A 96 7.65 5.17 16.30
CA ILE A 96 7.09 5.65 17.56
C ILE A 96 5.57 5.52 17.54
N PHE A 97 4.93 5.89 16.43
CA PHE A 97 3.49 5.73 16.25
C PHE A 97 3.09 4.25 16.36
N VAL A 98 3.67 3.36 15.56
CA VAL A 98 3.34 1.93 15.59
C VAL A 98 3.61 1.31 16.97
N TRP A 99 4.72 1.67 17.62
CA TRP A 99 5.03 1.24 18.98
C TRP A 99 3.96 1.70 19.97
N SER A 100 3.55 2.97 19.93
CA SER A 100 2.48 3.48 20.81
C SER A 100 1.15 2.75 20.64
N GLN A 101 0.83 2.32 19.40
CA GLN A 101 -0.39 1.56 19.13
C GLN A 101 -0.29 0.13 19.67
N PHE A 102 0.85 -0.55 19.50
CA PHE A 102 1.05 -1.88 20.09
C PHE A 102 1.12 -1.87 21.62
N ALA A 103 1.71 -0.83 22.21
CA ALA A 103 1.76 -0.66 23.66
C ALA A 103 0.36 -0.48 24.28
N SER A 104 -0.57 0.12 23.52
CA SER A 104 -1.95 0.36 23.96
C SER A 104 -2.88 -0.80 23.64
N ASN A 105 -2.71 -1.38 22.45
CA ASN A 105 -3.46 -2.53 21.98
C ASN A 105 -2.53 -3.49 21.23
N PRO A 106 -2.11 -4.59 21.89
CA PRO A 106 -1.23 -5.57 21.26
C PRO A 106 -1.83 -6.28 20.04
N SER A 107 -3.15 -6.28 19.83
CA SER A 107 -3.79 -6.90 18.66
C SER A 107 -4.05 -5.93 17.50
N THR A 108 -3.44 -4.74 17.54
CA THR A 108 -3.56 -3.74 16.47
C THR A 108 -3.11 -4.31 15.12
N ASP A 109 -3.89 -4.06 14.07
CA ASP A 109 -3.62 -4.49 12.69
C ASP A 109 -2.72 -3.47 11.95
N LEU A 110 -1.50 -3.27 12.47
CA LEU A 110 -0.46 -2.44 11.84
C LEU A 110 0.75 -3.30 11.43
N PRO A 111 1.47 -2.93 10.36
CA PRO A 111 2.64 -3.68 9.91
C PRO A 111 3.81 -3.55 10.90
N GLY A 112 4.68 -4.57 10.91
CA GLY A 112 6.00 -4.47 11.56
C GLY A 112 6.09 -4.99 13.00
N ARG A 113 5.07 -5.67 13.52
CA ARG A 113 5.10 -6.25 14.88
C ARG A 113 6.38 -7.04 15.17
N ASP A 114 6.73 -7.99 14.30
CA ASP A 114 7.90 -8.86 14.52
C ASP A 114 9.22 -8.08 14.46
N VAL A 115 9.30 -7.09 13.57
CA VAL A 115 10.48 -6.22 13.42
C VAL A 115 10.65 -5.29 14.63
N LEU A 116 9.54 -4.90 15.26
CA LEU A 116 9.52 -4.04 16.45
C LEU A 116 9.54 -4.83 17.77
N ALA A 117 9.43 -6.15 17.74
CA ALA A 117 9.42 -7.00 18.94
C ALA A 117 10.58 -6.72 19.91
N PRO A 118 11.83 -6.48 19.46
CA PRO A 118 12.92 -6.12 20.38
C PRO A 118 12.69 -4.79 21.12
N ILE A 119 12.12 -3.79 20.43
CA ILE A 119 11.80 -2.48 21.02
C ILE A 119 10.67 -2.63 22.03
N LEU A 120 9.63 -3.39 21.66
CA LEU A 120 8.49 -3.68 22.53
C LEU A 120 8.90 -4.42 23.81
N ALA A 121 9.93 -5.28 23.74
CA ALA A 121 10.43 -6.03 24.90
C ALA A 121 11.32 -5.19 25.83
N ASN A 122 12.16 -4.32 25.27
CA ASN A 122 13.12 -3.54 26.05
C ASN A 122 12.52 -2.27 26.69
N GLY A 123 11.45 -1.72 26.10
CA GLY A 123 10.78 -0.54 26.64
C GLY A 123 11.58 0.76 26.54
N ILE A 124 12.74 0.76 25.89
CA ILE A 124 13.56 1.94 25.61
C ILE A 124 14.28 1.74 24.29
N TYR A 125 14.39 2.80 23.50
CA TYR A 125 15.05 2.72 22.20
C TYR A 125 15.74 4.03 21.80
N GLU A 126 16.97 3.91 21.31
CA GLU A 126 17.74 5.01 20.72
C GLU A 126 17.50 5.04 19.20
N PHE A 127 16.88 6.12 18.74
CA PHE A 127 16.72 6.42 17.32
C PHE A 127 17.97 7.14 16.82
N GLY A 128 19.03 6.38 16.60
CA GLY A 128 20.32 6.87 16.15
C GLY A 128 21.31 5.73 15.93
N GLY A 129 22.42 6.03 15.26
CA GLY A 129 23.51 5.09 15.08
C GLY A 129 23.22 3.90 14.15
N ALA A 130 24.06 2.86 14.28
CA ALA A 130 24.10 1.75 13.34
C ALA A 130 22.85 0.86 13.45
N GLU A 131 22.38 0.56 14.66
CA GLU A 131 21.21 -0.30 14.87
C GLU A 131 19.94 0.32 14.27
N TRP A 132 19.75 1.63 14.46
CA TRP A 132 18.66 2.37 13.84
C TRP A 132 18.73 2.35 12.33
N THR A 133 19.90 2.59 11.76
CA THR A 133 20.12 2.55 10.31
C THR A 133 19.78 1.16 9.73
N THR A 134 20.25 0.09 10.37
CA THR A 134 19.89 -1.28 9.96
C THR A 134 18.38 -1.50 10.02
N ARG A 135 17.71 -1.04 11.09
CA ARG A 135 16.27 -1.18 11.24
C ARG A 135 15.48 -0.41 10.17
N ARG A 136 15.90 0.81 9.81
CA ARG A 136 15.28 1.58 8.72
C ARG A 136 15.35 0.80 7.39
N ASN A 137 16.54 0.32 7.03
CA ASN A 137 16.75 -0.42 5.78
C ASN A 137 15.91 -1.70 5.68
N VAL A 138 15.78 -2.46 6.78
CA VAL A 138 14.95 -3.69 6.80
C VAL A 138 13.46 -3.37 6.61
N ARG A 139 13.01 -2.21 7.12
CA ARG A 139 11.60 -1.82 7.12
C ARG A 139 11.15 -1.17 5.82
N GLU A 140 12.05 -0.48 5.12
CA GLU A 140 11.77 0.39 3.97
C GLU A 140 10.79 -0.21 2.95
N LEU A 141 10.98 -1.48 2.58
CA LEU A 141 10.19 -2.13 1.53
C LEU A 141 9.03 -2.98 2.05
N SER A 142 8.91 -3.18 3.37
CA SER A 142 8.03 -4.21 3.93
C SER A 142 7.14 -3.73 5.07
N THR A 143 7.69 -3.08 6.08
CA THR A 143 7.03 -2.90 7.38
C THR A 143 6.98 -1.44 7.82
N ALA A 144 7.62 -0.53 7.09
CA ALA A 144 7.35 0.89 7.18
C ALA A 144 5.92 1.20 6.73
N LEU A 145 5.28 2.20 7.32
CA LEU A 145 3.99 2.69 6.83
C LEU A 145 4.16 3.26 5.42
N SER A 146 5.26 3.98 5.18
CA SER A 146 5.64 4.47 3.85
C SER A 146 6.13 3.39 2.87
N ALA A 147 6.18 2.11 3.27
CA ALA A 147 6.61 1.04 2.37
C ALA A 147 5.67 0.88 1.17
N PRO A 148 6.19 0.46 -0.01
CA PRO A 148 5.38 0.24 -1.21
C PRO A 148 4.21 -0.74 -1.03
N ILE A 149 4.36 -1.72 -0.13
CA ILE A 149 3.31 -2.71 0.12
C ILE A 149 2.25 -2.23 1.12
N ASN A 150 2.47 -1.09 1.79
CA ASN A 150 1.61 -0.53 2.83
C ASN A 150 0.99 0.80 2.36
N TYR A 151 1.16 1.90 3.09
CA TYR A 151 0.48 3.16 2.81
C TYR A 151 1.24 4.03 1.78
N GLY A 152 2.53 3.78 1.54
CA GLY A 152 3.43 4.65 0.77
C GLY A 152 3.00 5.07 -0.65
N PRO A 153 2.46 4.18 -1.49
CA PRO A 153 1.95 4.58 -2.80
C PRO A 153 0.66 5.39 -2.68
N ALA A 154 -0.23 4.99 -1.76
CA ALA A 154 -1.52 5.62 -1.54
C ALA A 154 -1.40 7.02 -0.95
N THR A 155 -0.39 7.32 -0.12
CA THR A 155 -0.14 8.68 0.37
C THR A 155 0.09 9.66 -0.79
N ARG A 156 0.74 9.21 -1.87
CA ARG A 156 0.96 10.05 -3.06
C ARG A 156 -0.24 10.06 -4.01
N SER A 157 -0.76 8.88 -4.36
CA SER A 157 -1.85 8.77 -5.35
C SER A 157 -3.20 9.30 -4.86
N LEU A 158 -3.45 9.32 -3.55
CA LEU A 158 -4.62 9.97 -2.96
C LEU A 158 -4.43 11.48 -2.79
N GLY A 159 -3.18 12.00 -2.85
CA GLY A 159 -2.89 13.43 -2.73
C GLY A 159 -2.56 13.91 -1.31
N TRP A 160 -2.19 13.01 -0.39
CA TRP A 160 -1.70 13.41 0.93
C TRP A 160 -0.32 14.08 0.86
N LEU A 161 0.56 13.52 0.04
CA LEU A 161 1.93 13.98 -0.17
C LEU A 161 2.21 14.23 -1.65
N THR A 162 2.99 15.26 -1.93
CA THR A 162 3.51 15.58 -3.26
C THR A 162 5.04 15.75 -3.20
N PRO A 163 5.77 15.50 -4.30
CA PRO A 163 7.20 15.77 -4.34
C PRO A 163 7.52 17.23 -4.00
N ASP A 164 8.53 17.46 -3.17
CA ASP A 164 9.07 18.79 -2.96
C ASP A 164 10.05 19.14 -4.09
N LEU A 165 9.71 20.14 -4.90
CA LEU A 165 10.55 20.60 -6.00
C LEU A 165 11.82 21.33 -5.52
N LEU A 166 11.84 21.81 -4.28
CA LEU A 166 13.01 22.48 -3.69
C LEU A 166 14.02 21.49 -3.11
N HIS A 167 13.54 20.32 -2.68
CA HIS A 167 14.33 19.30 -1.99
C HIS A 167 14.15 17.95 -2.68
N SER A 168 15.07 17.61 -3.59
CA SER A 168 15.01 16.36 -4.34
C SER A 168 14.91 15.16 -3.39
N GLY A 169 13.87 14.34 -3.58
CA GLY A 169 13.59 13.15 -2.75
C GLY A 169 12.74 13.41 -1.51
N ALA A 170 12.52 14.67 -1.12
CA ALA A 170 11.64 15.01 -0.01
C ALA A 170 10.18 15.12 -0.47
N LEU A 171 9.25 14.99 0.48
CA LEU A 171 7.83 15.16 0.26
C LEU A 171 7.28 16.35 1.06
N LYS A 172 6.27 16.98 0.51
CA LYS A 172 5.49 18.05 1.16
C LYS A 172 4.01 17.73 1.13
N LEU A 173 3.23 18.47 1.91
CA LEU A 173 1.77 18.36 1.93
C LEU A 173 1.18 18.51 0.51
N GLY A 174 0.21 17.66 0.20
CA GLY A 174 -0.68 17.90 -0.93
C GLY A 174 -1.62 19.08 -0.69
N SER A 175 -2.27 19.55 -1.76
CA SER A 175 -3.29 20.60 -1.63
C SER A 175 -4.50 20.09 -0.85
N GLY A 176 -4.96 20.87 0.13
CA GLY A 176 -6.21 20.61 0.85
C GLY A 176 -6.12 19.71 2.09
N VAL A 177 -4.93 19.20 2.43
CA VAL A 177 -4.78 18.31 3.60
C VAL A 177 -4.41 19.04 4.89
N ALA A 178 -4.05 20.33 4.81
CA ALA A 178 -3.52 21.09 5.93
C ALA A 178 -4.39 20.99 7.20
N ARG A 179 -5.72 21.12 7.08
CA ARG A 179 -6.66 21.01 8.20
C ARG A 179 -6.58 19.68 8.97
N ALA A 180 -6.44 18.55 8.26
CA ALA A 180 -6.29 17.25 8.91
C ALA A 180 -4.96 17.14 9.66
N ILE A 181 -3.90 17.71 9.08
CA ILE A 181 -2.57 17.70 9.69
C ILE A 181 -2.52 18.66 10.90
N ASP A 182 -3.19 19.81 10.82
CA ASP A 182 -3.36 20.76 11.92
C ASP A 182 -4.15 20.12 13.07
N ALA A 183 -5.23 19.39 12.77
CA ALA A 183 -6.00 18.68 13.78
C ALA A 183 -5.18 17.61 14.53
N LEU A 184 -4.32 16.86 13.84
CA LEU A 184 -3.39 15.93 14.50
C LEU A 184 -2.33 16.69 15.32
N GLU A 185 -1.72 17.74 14.78
CA GLU A 185 -0.71 18.51 15.50
C GLU A 185 -1.27 19.16 16.77
N GLU A 186 -2.53 19.60 16.74
CA GLU A 186 -3.23 20.09 17.92
C GLU A 186 -3.32 19.05 19.02
N ARG A 187 -3.70 17.81 18.67
CA ARG A 187 -3.79 16.71 19.63
C ARG A 187 -2.43 16.36 20.20
N LEU A 188 -1.37 16.44 19.40
CA LEU A 188 0.01 16.19 19.81
C LEU A 188 0.64 17.37 20.56
N ARG A 189 0.04 18.56 20.54
CA ARG A 189 0.59 19.82 21.09
C ARG A 189 1.23 19.66 22.48
N PRO A 190 0.60 18.96 23.46
CA PRO A 190 1.20 18.81 24.80
C PRO A 190 2.55 18.07 24.80
N HIS A 191 2.84 17.31 23.74
CA HIS A 191 4.00 16.43 23.65
C HIS A 191 5.08 16.96 22.68
N LEU A 192 4.77 17.96 21.85
CA LEU A 192 5.68 18.45 20.79
C LEU A 192 6.99 19.05 21.29
N GLY A 193 7.13 19.29 22.60
CA GLY A 193 8.39 19.70 23.22
C GLY A 193 9.41 18.58 23.36
N HIS A 194 8.96 17.31 23.38
CA HIS A 194 9.84 16.15 23.50
C HIS A 194 10.78 16.05 22.29
N GLU A 195 12.04 15.66 22.52
CA GLU A 195 13.10 15.60 21.50
C GLU A 195 12.70 14.80 20.26
N ALA A 196 11.98 13.69 20.46
CA ALA A 196 11.41 12.89 19.38
C ALA A 196 10.60 13.68 18.34
N PHE A 197 9.99 14.80 18.73
CA PHE A 197 9.18 15.66 17.87
C PHE A 197 9.79 17.06 17.63
N SER A 198 10.79 17.46 18.41
CA SER A 198 11.34 18.81 18.42
C SER A 198 12.75 18.94 17.82
N GLN A 199 13.45 17.83 17.53
CA GLN A 199 14.78 17.88 16.91
C GLN A 199 14.96 16.85 15.78
N LEU A 200 15.88 17.16 14.86
CA LEU A 200 16.41 16.21 13.88
C LEU A 200 17.60 15.45 14.48
N GLY A 201 17.86 14.24 14.00
CA GLY A 201 18.98 13.42 14.48
C GLY A 201 18.66 12.58 15.74
N PRO A 202 19.69 12.11 16.46
CA PRO A 202 19.53 11.10 17.51
C PRO A 202 18.61 11.52 18.65
N VAL A 203 17.76 10.59 19.11
CA VAL A 203 16.90 10.75 20.29
C VAL A 203 16.71 9.42 21.01
N ILE A 204 16.34 9.48 22.28
CA ILE A 204 15.91 8.32 23.06
C ILE A 204 14.41 8.43 23.33
N VAL A 205 13.69 7.31 23.22
CA VAL A 205 12.27 7.22 23.54
C VAL A 205 12.04 6.01 24.43
N THR A 206 11.20 6.18 25.45
CA THR A 206 10.84 5.14 26.41
C THR A 206 9.40 4.65 26.19
N GLU A 207 9.08 3.53 26.83
CA GLU A 207 7.72 2.97 26.86
C GLU A 207 6.74 3.94 27.53
N LEU A 208 7.20 4.66 28.56
CA LEU A 208 6.40 5.66 29.25
C LEU A 208 5.99 6.79 28.29
N ASP A 209 6.93 7.22 27.44
CA ASP A 209 6.71 8.25 26.44
C ASP A 209 5.65 7.82 25.42
N VAL A 210 5.83 6.65 24.80
CA VAL A 210 4.88 6.17 23.77
C VAL A 210 3.51 5.86 24.36
N LYS A 211 3.43 5.41 25.62
CA LYS A 211 2.16 5.23 26.34
C LYS A 211 1.47 6.58 26.57
N ALA A 212 2.21 7.61 26.96
CA ALA A 212 1.67 8.96 27.16
C ALA A 212 1.12 9.56 25.86
N TRP A 213 1.71 9.25 24.71
CA TRP A 213 1.30 9.80 23.41
C TRP A 213 0.18 9.00 22.72
N SER A 214 -0.03 7.75 23.14
CA SER A 214 -0.94 6.81 22.47
C SER A 214 -2.34 7.35 22.20
N GLY A 215 -2.95 8.05 23.16
CA GLY A 215 -4.28 8.65 23.02
C GLY A 215 -4.30 9.88 22.10
N ALA A 216 -3.22 10.66 22.06
CA ALA A 216 -3.15 11.88 21.26
C ALA A 216 -3.24 11.60 19.75
N TRP A 217 -2.76 10.45 19.30
CA TRP A 217 -2.79 10.03 17.89
C TRP A 217 -3.35 8.63 17.70
N ALA A 218 -4.27 8.19 18.56
CA ALA A 218 -4.83 6.84 18.50
C ALA A 218 -5.35 6.47 17.10
N LEU A 219 -5.22 5.19 16.75
CA LEU A 219 -5.48 4.67 15.40
C LEU A 219 -6.87 4.99 14.86
N ASP A 220 -7.91 4.81 15.69
CA ASP A 220 -9.31 4.90 15.28
C ASP A 220 -10.04 6.14 15.83
N ASP A 221 -9.45 6.85 16.80
CA ASP A 221 -9.99 8.11 17.32
C ASP A 221 -9.53 9.28 16.43
N LEU A 222 -10.20 9.44 15.28
CA LEU A 222 -9.93 10.47 14.29
C LEU A 222 -10.63 11.79 14.61
N ALA A 223 -10.00 12.93 14.32
CA ALA A 223 -10.68 14.22 14.35
C ALA A 223 -11.64 14.36 13.14
N PRO A 224 -12.68 15.22 13.24
CA PRO A 224 -13.61 15.47 12.12
C PRO A 224 -12.89 15.88 10.84
N ASP A 225 -11.94 16.81 10.92
CA ASP A 225 -11.17 17.29 9.76
C ASP A 225 -10.39 16.17 9.07
N GLU A 226 -9.88 15.19 9.82
CA GLU A 226 -9.18 14.04 9.24
C GLU A 226 -10.11 13.15 8.41
N ARG A 227 -11.33 12.93 8.92
CA ARG A 227 -12.35 12.15 8.21
C ARG A 227 -12.83 12.88 6.96
N GLU A 228 -13.10 14.18 7.08
CA GLU A 228 -13.55 15.00 5.95
C GLU A 228 -12.50 15.12 4.86
N VAL A 229 -11.23 15.39 5.20
CA VAL A 229 -10.15 15.40 4.21
C VAL A 229 -10.01 14.05 3.53
N MET A 230 -10.03 12.94 4.28
CA MET A 230 -9.96 11.62 3.64
C MET A 230 -11.15 11.37 2.71
N ALA A 231 -12.36 11.75 3.11
CA ALA A 231 -13.55 11.63 2.27
C ALA A 231 -13.41 12.47 0.99
N ASP A 232 -12.90 13.70 1.10
CA ASP A 232 -12.65 14.58 -0.04
C ASP A 232 -11.58 14.02 -0.98
N LEU A 233 -10.48 13.48 -0.44
CA LEU A 233 -9.43 12.86 -1.24
C LEU A 233 -9.92 11.59 -1.93
N LEU A 234 -10.78 10.80 -1.28
CA LEU A 234 -11.34 9.58 -1.86
C LEU A 234 -12.41 9.89 -2.92
N ALA A 235 -13.43 10.66 -2.57
CA ALA A 235 -14.66 10.82 -3.34
C ALA A 235 -15.05 12.27 -3.64
N GLY A 236 -14.37 13.26 -3.08
CA GLY A 236 -14.69 14.68 -3.25
C GLY A 236 -14.40 15.22 -4.65
N PRO A 237 -14.81 16.46 -4.97
CA PRO A 237 -14.78 17.01 -6.33
C PRO A 237 -13.40 17.04 -7.01
N ALA A 238 -12.32 17.09 -6.23
CA ALA A 238 -10.94 17.09 -6.71
C ALA A 238 -10.33 15.68 -6.85
N ALA A 239 -10.98 14.64 -6.33
CA ALA A 239 -10.51 13.27 -6.43
C ALA A 239 -10.54 12.76 -7.89
N ASN A 240 -9.79 11.71 -8.20
CA ASN A 240 -9.81 11.12 -9.55
C ASN A 240 -11.24 10.69 -9.93
N ALA A 241 -11.72 11.08 -11.13
CA ALA A 241 -13.09 10.81 -11.56
C ALA A 241 -13.46 9.32 -11.56
N ALA A 242 -12.54 8.43 -11.98
CA ALA A 242 -12.78 6.99 -11.94
C ALA A 242 -12.94 6.49 -10.50
N ARG A 243 -12.09 6.96 -9.57
CA ARG A 243 -12.21 6.65 -8.13
C ARG A 243 -13.54 7.10 -7.56
N ARG A 244 -13.96 8.34 -7.85
CA ARG A 244 -15.26 8.87 -7.39
C ARG A 244 -16.41 8.02 -7.89
N ASN A 245 -16.42 7.72 -9.19
CA ASN A 245 -17.48 6.91 -9.81
C ASN A 245 -17.49 5.48 -9.26
N GLY A 246 -16.32 4.88 -9.03
CA GLY A 246 -16.20 3.55 -8.41
C GLY A 246 -16.70 3.52 -6.97
N LEU A 247 -16.37 4.55 -6.17
CA LEU A 247 -16.86 4.69 -4.80
C LEU A 247 -18.36 4.99 -4.75
N GLU A 248 -18.87 5.82 -5.67
CA GLU A 248 -20.31 6.07 -5.80
C GLU A 248 -21.05 4.76 -6.10
N LEU A 249 -20.56 3.96 -7.06
CA LEU A 249 -21.09 2.62 -7.35
C LEU A 249 -21.07 1.73 -6.10
N LEU A 250 -19.95 1.69 -5.37
CA LEU A 250 -19.81 0.88 -4.16
C LEU A 250 -20.80 1.31 -3.08
N ILE A 251 -20.91 2.62 -2.80
CA ILE A 251 -21.80 3.17 -1.78
C ILE A 251 -23.27 2.93 -2.13
N GLN A 252 -23.66 3.16 -3.39
CA GLN A 252 -25.02 2.87 -3.87
C GLN A 252 -25.33 1.37 -3.73
N THR A 253 -24.37 0.51 -4.08
CA THR A 253 -24.53 -0.94 -3.96
C THR A 253 -24.69 -1.35 -2.50
N CYS A 254 -23.84 -0.87 -1.59
CA CYS A 254 -23.93 -1.16 -0.17
C CYS A 254 -25.26 -0.68 0.44
N SER A 255 -25.71 0.52 0.05
CA SER A 255 -26.96 1.11 0.55
C SER A 255 -28.20 0.34 0.08
N ALA A 256 -28.14 -0.27 -1.11
CA ALA A 256 -29.23 -1.07 -1.67
C ALA A 256 -29.14 -2.57 -1.29
N SER A 257 -28.05 -3.01 -0.67
CA SER A 257 -27.81 -4.42 -0.37
C SER A 257 -28.37 -4.79 1.01
N ALA A 258 -29.06 -5.94 1.09
CA ALA A 258 -29.53 -6.49 2.36
C ALA A 258 -28.38 -7.00 3.25
N THR A 259 -27.22 -7.32 2.66
CA THR A 259 -26.03 -7.82 3.35
C THR A 259 -24.78 -7.07 2.88
N LEU A 260 -23.86 -6.77 3.79
CA LEU A 260 -22.56 -6.16 3.47
C LEU A 260 -21.43 -7.19 3.33
N GLU A 261 -21.77 -8.45 3.08
CA GLU A 261 -20.76 -9.47 2.77
C GLU A 261 -20.05 -9.13 1.45
N GLU A 262 -18.72 -9.15 1.49
CA GLU A 262 -17.87 -8.71 0.38
C GLU A 262 -18.25 -9.37 -0.96
N ALA A 263 -18.49 -10.69 -0.96
CA ALA A 263 -18.85 -11.42 -2.16
C ALA A 263 -20.20 -10.96 -2.75
N ASN A 264 -21.16 -10.62 -1.91
CA ASN A 264 -22.49 -10.16 -2.34
C ASN A 264 -22.40 -8.73 -2.89
N VAL A 265 -21.66 -7.84 -2.22
CA VAL A 265 -21.42 -6.47 -2.70
C VAL A 265 -20.70 -6.49 -4.05
N ARG A 266 -19.61 -7.26 -4.18
CA ARG A 266 -18.87 -7.40 -5.45
C ARG A 266 -19.75 -7.90 -6.59
N ARG A 267 -20.65 -8.87 -6.31
CA ARG A 267 -21.62 -9.39 -7.29
C ARG A 267 -22.66 -8.33 -7.66
N ALA A 268 -23.20 -7.61 -6.67
CA ALA A 268 -24.21 -6.59 -6.88
C ALA A 268 -23.67 -5.38 -7.66
N MET A 269 -22.39 -5.02 -7.48
CA MET A 269 -21.71 -4.01 -8.30
C MET A 269 -21.64 -4.39 -9.79
N CYS A 270 -21.77 -5.67 -10.15
CA CYS A 270 -21.90 -6.09 -11.55
C CYS A 270 -23.34 -5.98 -12.07
N ALA A 271 -24.34 -5.95 -11.18
CA ALA A 271 -25.75 -6.08 -11.50
C ALA A 271 -26.49 -4.73 -11.63
N LEU A 272 -25.85 -3.59 -11.33
CA LEU A 272 -26.43 -2.26 -11.58
C LEU A 272 -26.50 -1.98 -13.09
N PRO A 273 -27.61 -2.36 -13.76
CA PRO A 273 -28.39 -1.35 -14.48
C PRO A 273 -29.87 -1.78 -14.52
N GLY A 274 -30.73 -1.17 -13.71
CA GLY A 274 -32.16 -1.41 -13.86
C GLY A 274 -33.07 -0.72 -12.84
N SER A 275 -32.69 -0.64 -11.56
CA SER A 275 -33.59 -0.14 -10.51
C SER A 275 -33.14 1.18 -9.85
N LEU A 276 -31.95 1.68 -10.14
CA LEU A 276 -31.42 2.93 -9.61
C LEU A 276 -31.03 3.85 -10.77
N PRO A 277 -31.35 5.15 -10.72
CA PRO A 277 -30.86 6.11 -11.70
C PRO A 277 -29.33 6.19 -11.59
N ALA A 278 -28.62 5.55 -12.51
CA ALA A 278 -27.16 5.58 -12.54
C ALA A 278 -26.69 6.81 -13.33
N SER A 279 -25.80 7.59 -12.73
CA SER A 279 -25.05 8.61 -13.49
C SER A 279 -24.23 7.95 -14.61
N GLU A 280 -23.83 8.72 -15.62
CA GLU A 280 -22.92 8.24 -16.66
C GLU A 280 -21.61 7.71 -16.04
N GLY A 281 -21.13 8.36 -14.97
CA GLY A 281 -19.98 7.94 -14.19
C GLY A 281 -20.14 6.56 -13.56
N VAL A 282 -21.25 6.31 -12.86
CA VAL A 282 -21.55 5.00 -12.24
C VAL A 282 -21.69 3.91 -13.29
N SER A 283 -22.29 4.22 -14.45
CA SER A 283 -22.42 3.29 -15.57
C SER A 283 -21.05 2.87 -16.13
N SER A 284 -20.14 3.83 -16.30
CA SER A 284 -18.75 3.58 -16.72
C SER A 284 -17.99 2.75 -15.68
N ALA A 285 -18.09 3.09 -14.39
CA ALA A 285 -17.49 2.33 -13.30
C ALA A 285 -18.01 0.88 -13.24
N THR A 286 -19.31 0.68 -13.47
CA THR A 286 -19.92 -0.66 -13.54
C THR A 286 -19.34 -1.48 -14.69
N ALA A 287 -19.18 -0.89 -15.88
CA ALA A 287 -18.58 -1.58 -17.03
C ALA A 287 -17.10 -1.95 -16.77
N ALA A 288 -16.33 -1.05 -16.15
CA ALA A 288 -14.96 -1.31 -15.75
C ALA A 288 -14.89 -2.43 -14.69
N TRP A 289 -15.79 -2.42 -13.71
CA TRP A 289 -15.89 -3.45 -12.68
C TRP A 289 -16.24 -4.83 -13.26
N ARG A 290 -17.19 -4.90 -14.20
CA ARG A 290 -17.53 -6.14 -14.92
C ARG A 290 -16.33 -6.69 -15.70
N THR A 291 -15.59 -5.81 -16.38
CA THR A 291 -14.39 -6.18 -17.12
C THR A 291 -13.35 -6.79 -16.18
N LEU A 292 -13.14 -6.18 -15.01
CA LEU A 292 -12.28 -6.75 -13.98
C LEU A 292 -12.75 -8.14 -13.55
N GLN A 293 -14.05 -8.33 -13.27
CA GLN A 293 -14.57 -9.64 -12.84
C GLN A 293 -14.36 -10.74 -13.90
N VAL A 294 -14.63 -10.44 -15.18
CA VAL A 294 -14.41 -11.39 -16.29
C VAL A 294 -12.92 -11.74 -16.41
N ARG A 295 -12.03 -10.76 -16.21
CA ARG A 295 -10.58 -10.99 -16.25
C ARG A 295 -10.08 -11.81 -15.08
N GLN A 296 -10.62 -11.60 -13.89
CA GLN A 296 -10.33 -12.44 -12.73
C GLN A 296 -10.78 -13.89 -12.97
N LEU A 297 -11.97 -14.10 -13.55
CA LEU A 297 -12.43 -15.43 -13.93
C LEU A 297 -11.51 -16.09 -14.96
N PHE A 298 -11.11 -15.35 -16.00
CA PHE A 298 -10.18 -15.85 -17.01
C PHE A 298 -8.82 -16.23 -16.41
N ARG A 299 -8.28 -15.41 -15.51
CA ARG A 299 -7.06 -15.71 -14.77
C ARG A 299 -7.21 -17.00 -13.96
N LEU A 300 -8.27 -17.13 -13.16
CA LEU A 300 -8.52 -18.33 -12.36
C LEU A 300 -8.67 -19.58 -13.24
N ALA A 301 -9.33 -19.47 -14.38
CA ALA A 301 -9.47 -20.57 -15.34
C ALA A 301 -8.11 -20.99 -15.91
N LEU A 302 -7.24 -20.05 -16.28
CA LEU A 302 -5.89 -20.34 -16.76
C LEU A 302 -4.99 -20.91 -15.66
N GLU A 303 -5.01 -20.33 -14.46
CA GLU A 303 -4.28 -20.86 -13.29
C GLU A 303 -4.72 -22.28 -12.97
N GLY A 304 -6.04 -22.54 -13.00
CA GLY A 304 -6.61 -23.88 -12.81
C GLY A 304 -6.20 -24.86 -13.90
N LEU A 305 -6.27 -24.46 -15.17
CA LEU A 305 -5.83 -25.28 -16.31
C LEU A 305 -4.35 -25.62 -16.20
N PHE A 306 -3.48 -24.65 -15.92
CA PHE A 306 -2.05 -24.91 -15.77
C PHE A 306 -1.73 -25.76 -14.54
N SER A 307 -2.41 -25.55 -13.42
CA SER A 307 -2.28 -26.39 -12.24
C SER A 307 -2.63 -27.85 -12.55
N TRP A 308 -3.73 -28.07 -13.28
CA TRP A 308 -4.13 -29.40 -13.74
C TRP A 308 -3.11 -30.01 -14.71
N CYS A 309 -2.64 -29.24 -15.70
CA CYS A 309 -1.61 -29.70 -16.64
C CYS A 309 -0.35 -30.15 -15.89
N VAL A 310 0.15 -29.34 -14.95
CA VAL A 310 1.31 -29.69 -14.12
C VAL A 310 1.07 -30.95 -13.31
N ALA A 311 -0.14 -31.12 -12.74
CA ALA A 311 -0.50 -32.34 -12.01
C ALA A 311 -0.59 -33.60 -12.89
N LYS A 312 -0.74 -33.45 -14.21
CA LYS A 312 -0.78 -34.56 -15.18
C LYS A 312 0.54 -34.81 -15.90
N LEU A 313 1.52 -33.92 -15.76
CA LEU A 313 2.83 -34.05 -16.39
C LEU A 313 3.75 -34.91 -15.53
N ASP A 314 3.80 -36.22 -15.82
CA ASP A 314 4.79 -37.13 -15.22
C ASP A 314 6.18 -37.03 -15.89
N ALA A 315 6.24 -36.39 -17.07
CA ALA A 315 7.43 -36.10 -17.85
C ALA A 315 7.17 -34.91 -18.80
N PRO A 316 8.21 -34.26 -19.36
CA PRO A 316 8.04 -33.28 -20.42
C PRO A 316 7.18 -33.86 -21.56
N MET A 317 6.15 -33.13 -21.98
CA MET A 317 5.17 -33.58 -22.96
C MET A 317 4.94 -32.49 -24.00
N HIS A 318 4.81 -32.89 -25.26
CA HIS A 318 4.44 -31.97 -26.35
C HIS A 318 2.96 -31.59 -26.26
N THR A 319 2.62 -30.38 -26.73
CA THR A 319 1.26 -29.82 -26.70
C THR A 319 0.22 -30.77 -27.30
N GLU A 320 0.55 -31.45 -28.40
CA GLU A 320 -0.36 -32.40 -29.08
C GLU A 320 -0.78 -33.57 -28.17
N ARG A 321 0.17 -34.11 -27.40
CA ARG A 321 -0.07 -35.22 -26.49
C ARG A 321 -0.80 -34.77 -25.23
N LEU A 322 -0.56 -33.53 -24.78
CA LEU A 322 -1.33 -32.91 -23.71
C LEU A 322 -2.77 -32.65 -24.14
N VAL A 323 -2.99 -32.16 -25.36
CA VAL A 323 -4.33 -31.94 -25.94
C VAL A 323 -5.10 -33.27 -26.04
N ALA A 324 -4.44 -34.36 -26.41
CA ALA A 324 -5.06 -35.69 -26.50
C ALA A 324 -5.49 -36.30 -25.15
N MET A 325 -5.15 -35.66 -24.02
CA MET A 325 -5.61 -36.07 -22.68
C MET A 325 -6.95 -35.41 -22.27
N PHE A 326 -7.48 -34.50 -23.10
CA PHE A 326 -8.78 -33.84 -22.94
C PHE A 326 -9.80 -34.40 -23.93
#